data_AF-A0A926HJ18-F1
#
_entry.id   AF-A0A926HJ18-F1
#
_cell.length_a   1.000
_cell.length_b   1.000
_cell.length_c   1.000
_cell.angle_alpha   90.00
_cell.angle_beta   90.00
_cell.angle_gamma   90.00
#
_symmetry.space_group_name_H-M   'P 1'
#
loop_
_entity.id
_entity.type
_entity.pdbx_description
1 polymer ?
#
loop_
_entity_poly.entity_id
_entity_poly.type
_entity_poly.pdbx_seq_one_letter_code
_entity_poly.pdbx_strand_id
1 'polypeptide(L)'
;MTVAKILLKRAKIEGTPLIDGNKAIFIWEAKKGQPVPYLVGDFNGWGWQPDQEAKLTEAVKGIWTHTLTLPRDAYLEYFYTTDHTDPDARQNDPLSKQRITNGMGKFNNYFRMPDAPATRLFKVSKGIPQGKITKHEIKHDLLLMKGKRKVWLYAPPVKHPVPLLLVYDGKDYLKRAKLPQIVDNLIAQGKIEPVALAMVQHAERGRFTEYNASEACLLMVTQLILPLAKEHLNLVDVEQQPGAYGVLGASMG
;
A
#
# COMPACT_ATOMS: atom_id res chain seq x y z
N MET A 1 28.40 20.10 -23.99
CA MET A 1 27.08 19.43 -23.80
C MET A 1 26.37 20.14 -22.67
N THR A 2 25.10 20.55 -22.80
CA THR A 2 24.39 21.29 -21.73
C THR A 2 24.14 20.38 -20.51
N VAL A 3 24.02 20.97 -19.31
CA VAL A 3 23.74 20.23 -18.06
C VAL A 3 22.51 19.33 -18.21
N ALA A 4 21.42 19.83 -18.80
CA ALA A 4 20.22 19.05 -19.05
C ALA A 4 20.43 17.81 -19.96
N LYS A 5 21.31 17.92 -20.98
CA LYS A 5 21.65 16.77 -21.83
C LYS A 5 22.49 15.73 -21.09
N ILE A 6 23.35 16.17 -20.17
CA ILE A 6 24.13 15.28 -19.30
C ILE A 6 23.18 14.53 -18.35
N LEU A 7 22.27 15.25 -17.70
CA LEU A 7 21.25 14.67 -16.82
C LEU A 7 20.37 13.65 -17.56
N LEU A 8 19.89 13.97 -18.76
CA LEU A 8 19.11 13.02 -19.56
C LEU A 8 19.91 11.75 -19.90
N LYS A 9 21.19 11.89 -20.29
CA LYS A 9 22.05 10.73 -20.56
C LYS A 9 22.20 9.85 -19.32
N ARG A 10 22.36 10.46 -18.15
CA ARG A 10 22.43 9.77 -16.86
C ARG A 10 21.11 9.05 -16.53
N ALA A 11 19.98 9.73 -16.68
CA ALA A 11 18.65 9.15 -16.45
C ALA A 11 18.32 7.99 -17.39
N LYS A 12 18.80 8.01 -18.64
CA LYS A 12 18.66 6.85 -19.55
C LYS A 12 19.41 5.61 -19.05
N ILE A 13 20.43 5.77 -18.21
CA ILE A 13 21.24 4.67 -17.65
C ILE A 13 20.70 4.25 -16.28
N GLU A 14 20.61 5.22 -15.36
CA GLU A 14 20.27 5.01 -13.95
C GLU A 14 18.75 4.88 -13.72
N GLY A 15 17.96 5.56 -14.55
CA GLY A 15 16.53 5.75 -14.39
C GLY A 15 16.18 7.06 -13.70
N THR A 16 14.88 7.35 -13.60
CA THR A 16 14.34 8.55 -12.95
C THR A 16 13.52 8.22 -11.70
N PRO A 17 13.45 9.17 -10.74
CA PRO A 17 14.23 10.42 -10.70
C PRO A 17 15.72 10.14 -10.42
N LEU A 18 16.60 11.04 -10.89
CA LEU A 18 18.01 11.02 -10.50
C LEU A 18 18.14 11.54 -9.06
N ILE A 19 18.95 10.86 -8.26
CA ILE A 19 19.15 11.20 -6.84
C ILE A 19 20.54 11.82 -6.65
N ASP A 20 20.58 13.08 -6.23
CA ASP A 20 21.79 13.84 -5.92
C ASP A 20 21.67 14.47 -4.54
N GLY A 21 22.30 13.85 -3.53
CA GLY A 21 22.19 14.28 -2.13
C GLY A 21 20.75 14.14 -1.62
N ASN A 22 20.10 15.27 -1.34
CA ASN A 22 18.70 15.36 -0.92
C ASN A 22 17.76 15.78 -2.07
N LYS A 23 18.25 15.82 -3.31
CA LYS A 23 17.47 16.21 -4.49
C LYS A 23 17.03 14.99 -5.29
N ALA A 24 15.76 14.97 -5.68
CA ALA A 24 15.21 14.06 -6.66
C ALA A 24 14.88 14.84 -7.93
N ILE A 25 15.55 14.52 -9.03
CA ILE A 25 15.49 15.24 -10.31
C ILE A 25 14.72 14.40 -11.32
N PHE A 26 13.51 14.85 -11.65
CA PHE A 26 12.66 14.28 -12.68
C PHE A 26 13.05 14.85 -14.03
N ILE A 27 13.00 14.01 -15.07
CA ILE A 27 13.41 14.38 -16.42
C ILE A 27 12.40 13.82 -17.41
N TRP A 28 11.96 14.66 -18.34
CA TRP A 28 11.05 14.30 -19.41
C TRP A 28 11.63 14.74 -20.76
N GLU A 29 11.83 13.79 -21.67
CA GLU A 29 12.24 14.05 -23.06
C GLU A 29 10.98 14.10 -23.94
N ALA A 30 10.58 15.31 -24.33
CA ALA A 30 9.38 15.53 -25.13
C ALA A 30 9.66 15.26 -26.61
N LYS A 31 8.80 14.45 -27.26
CA LYS A 31 8.79 14.33 -28.72
C LYS A 31 8.21 15.59 -29.35
N LYS A 32 8.58 15.87 -30.61
CA LYS A 32 8.05 17.04 -31.34
C LYS A 32 6.51 16.99 -31.37
N GLY A 33 5.88 18.06 -30.88
CA GLY A 33 4.41 18.20 -30.83
C GLY A 33 3.73 17.44 -29.69
N GLN A 34 4.49 16.77 -28.80
CA GLN A 34 3.94 16.08 -27.64
C GLN A 34 3.72 17.08 -26.48
N PRO A 35 2.54 17.09 -25.83
CA PRO A 35 2.34 17.88 -24.63
C PRO A 35 3.23 17.37 -23.49
N VAL A 36 3.68 18.30 -22.65
CA VAL A 36 4.44 17.96 -21.44
C VAL A 36 3.43 17.53 -20.37
N PRO A 37 3.59 16.33 -19.78
CA PRO A 37 2.64 15.87 -18.77
C PRO A 37 2.82 16.59 -17.44
N TYR A 38 1.78 16.57 -16.63
CA TYR A 38 1.83 16.89 -15.21
C TYR A 38 2.54 15.76 -14.45
N LEU A 39 3.39 16.13 -13.49
CA LEU A 39 4.02 15.21 -12.55
C LEU A 39 3.15 15.17 -11.28
N VAL A 40 2.66 13.99 -10.94
CA VAL A 40 1.68 13.78 -9.87
C VAL A 40 2.19 12.71 -8.92
N GLY A 41 2.16 12.94 -7.61
CA GLY A 41 2.61 11.98 -6.61
C GLY A 41 2.35 12.41 -5.17
N ASP A 42 3.01 11.71 -4.24
CA ASP A 42 2.87 11.98 -2.81
C ASP A 42 3.23 13.43 -2.42
N PHE A 43 4.19 14.04 -3.13
CA PHE A 43 4.69 15.39 -2.86
C PHE A 43 3.76 16.53 -3.28
N ASN A 44 2.66 16.25 -3.99
CA ASN A 44 1.66 17.25 -4.38
C ASN A 44 0.23 16.79 -4.18
N GLY A 45 0.01 15.94 -3.16
CA GLY A 45 -1.31 15.46 -2.80
C GLY A 45 -2.04 14.81 -3.98
N TRP A 46 -1.32 14.04 -4.81
CA TRP A 46 -1.91 13.29 -5.93
C TRP A 46 -2.68 14.13 -6.95
N GLY A 47 -2.39 15.43 -7.06
CA GLY A 47 -3.02 16.33 -8.03
C GLY A 47 -4.45 16.74 -7.66
N TRP A 48 -4.88 16.49 -6.41
CA TRP A 48 -6.16 17.00 -5.88
C TRP A 48 -6.11 18.50 -5.55
N GLN A 49 -4.92 19.09 -5.51
CA GLN A 49 -4.66 20.48 -5.14
C GLN A 49 -3.93 21.20 -6.30
N PRO A 50 -4.64 22.01 -7.11
CA PRO A 50 -4.06 22.67 -8.28
C PRO A 50 -2.90 23.64 -7.96
N ASP A 51 -2.84 24.14 -6.74
CA ASP A 51 -1.81 25.07 -6.26
C ASP A 51 -0.48 24.39 -5.88
N GLN A 52 -0.45 23.06 -5.81
CA GLN A 52 0.75 22.28 -5.45
C GLN A 52 1.40 21.57 -6.65
N GLU A 53 1.09 21.98 -7.88
CA GLU A 53 1.60 21.32 -9.08
C GLU A 53 3.14 21.24 -9.13
N ALA A 54 3.66 20.02 -9.34
CA ALA A 54 5.09 19.78 -9.55
C ALA A 54 5.42 20.00 -11.03
N LYS A 55 5.34 21.26 -11.48
CA LYS A 55 5.44 21.58 -12.91
C LYS A 55 6.85 21.33 -13.45
N LEU A 56 6.93 20.56 -14.53
CA LEU A 56 8.17 20.40 -15.31
C LEU A 56 8.47 21.71 -16.06
N THR A 57 9.72 22.15 -16.04
CA THR A 57 10.20 23.35 -16.74
C THR A 57 11.19 22.99 -17.85
N GLU A 58 11.10 23.64 -19.01
CA GLU A 58 12.02 23.37 -20.13
C GLU A 58 13.44 23.83 -19.77
N ALA A 59 14.35 22.88 -19.59
CA ALA A 59 15.74 23.16 -19.26
C ALA A 59 16.60 23.42 -20.51
N VAL A 60 16.25 22.74 -21.61
CA VAL A 60 16.75 22.98 -22.96
C VAL A 60 15.71 22.42 -23.92
N LYS A 61 15.66 22.93 -25.17
CA LYS A 61 14.69 22.50 -26.19
C LYS A 61 14.43 20.98 -26.18
N GLY A 62 13.21 20.60 -25.81
CA GLY A 62 12.73 19.20 -25.77
C GLY A 62 13.09 18.40 -24.51
N ILE A 63 13.81 18.96 -23.54
CA ILE A 63 14.15 18.32 -22.27
C ILE A 63 13.61 19.17 -21.13
N TRP A 64 12.72 18.57 -20.35
CA TRP A 64 12.04 19.20 -19.24
C TRP A 64 12.48 18.57 -17.92
N THR A 65 12.57 19.36 -16.87
CA THR A 65 13.04 18.90 -15.57
C THR A 65 12.19 19.45 -14.44
N HIS A 66 12.09 18.72 -13.34
CA HIS A 66 11.58 19.20 -12.06
C HIS A 66 12.46 18.63 -10.95
N THR A 67 12.71 19.40 -9.90
CA THR A 67 13.57 18.96 -8.79
C THR A 67 12.84 19.14 -7.47
N LEU A 68 12.73 18.06 -6.72
CA LEU A 68 12.27 18.09 -5.34
C LEU A 68 13.45 18.05 -4.38
N THR A 69 13.34 18.75 -3.26
CA THR A 69 14.23 18.58 -2.10
C THR A 69 13.47 17.80 -1.04
N LEU A 70 14.02 16.66 -0.62
CA LEU A 70 13.30 15.67 0.18
C LEU A 70 14.13 15.23 1.39
N PRO A 71 13.49 14.77 2.48
CA PRO A 71 14.16 14.02 3.53
C PRO A 71 14.93 12.83 2.94
N ARG A 72 16.11 12.54 3.51
CA ARG A 72 16.99 11.49 2.98
C ARG A 72 16.42 10.08 3.12
N ASP A 73 15.42 9.91 3.97
CA ASP A 73 14.72 8.66 4.26
C ASP A 73 13.35 8.52 3.55
N ALA A 74 13.01 9.44 2.64
CA ALA A 74 11.73 9.43 1.97
C ALA A 74 11.54 8.24 1.01
N TYR A 75 10.34 7.67 1.03
CA TYR A 75 9.77 6.81 -0.01
C TYR A 75 8.59 7.55 -0.63
N LEU A 76 8.54 7.61 -1.95
CA LEU A 76 7.50 8.33 -2.67
C LEU A 76 7.05 7.56 -3.91
N GLU A 77 5.77 7.64 -4.19
CA GLU A 77 5.12 7.15 -5.40
C GLU A 77 4.66 8.33 -6.28
N TYR A 78 4.69 8.13 -7.60
CA TYR A 78 4.30 9.14 -8.58
C TYR A 78 3.86 8.51 -9.91
N PHE A 79 3.25 9.32 -10.75
CA PHE A 79 2.97 9.05 -12.16
C PHE A 79 2.97 10.36 -12.95
N TYR A 80 2.86 10.26 -14.27
CA TYR A 80 2.60 11.39 -15.14
C TYR A 80 1.17 11.34 -15.67
N THR A 81 0.54 12.48 -15.94
CA THR A 81 -0.75 12.53 -16.65
C THR A 81 -0.79 13.72 -17.60
N THR A 82 -1.51 13.61 -18.72
CA THR A 82 -1.80 14.76 -19.59
C THR A 82 -3.10 15.48 -19.21
N ASP A 83 -3.93 14.85 -18.36
CA ASP A 83 -5.20 15.39 -17.89
C ASP A 83 -5.47 14.88 -16.46
N HIS A 84 -5.71 15.78 -15.51
CA HIS A 84 -6.01 15.43 -14.12
C HIS A 84 -7.41 14.80 -13.95
N THR A 85 -8.31 15.03 -14.91
CA THR A 85 -9.70 14.60 -14.87
C THR A 85 -9.95 13.27 -15.58
N ASP A 86 -9.03 12.84 -16.45
CA ASP A 86 -9.08 11.55 -17.14
C ASP A 86 -8.14 10.53 -16.46
N PRO A 87 -8.68 9.52 -15.76
CA PRO A 87 -7.87 8.47 -15.15
C PRO A 87 -7.00 7.69 -16.15
N ASP A 88 -7.40 7.62 -17.41
CA ASP A 88 -6.73 6.84 -18.46
C ASP A 88 -5.65 7.65 -19.19
N ALA A 89 -5.60 8.97 -18.97
CA ALA A 89 -4.47 9.83 -19.36
C ALA A 89 -3.21 9.59 -18.51
N ARG A 90 -3.31 8.77 -17.46
CA ARG A 90 -2.19 8.39 -16.60
C ARG A 90 -1.18 7.51 -17.35
N GLN A 91 0.07 7.92 -17.29
CA GLN A 91 1.20 7.22 -17.86
C GLN A 91 2.32 7.04 -16.83
N ASN A 92 3.07 5.95 -16.99
CA ASN A 92 4.27 5.72 -16.19
C ASN A 92 5.41 6.57 -16.73
N ASP A 93 6.37 6.90 -15.86
CA ASP A 93 7.66 7.43 -16.23
C ASP A 93 8.41 6.44 -17.15
N PRO A 94 8.71 6.83 -18.40
CA PRO A 94 9.38 5.97 -19.37
C PRO A 94 10.86 5.72 -19.04
N LEU A 95 11.47 6.56 -18.21
CA LEU A 95 12.87 6.41 -17.78
C LEU A 95 12.97 5.68 -16.43
N SER A 96 11.90 5.59 -15.65
CA SER A 96 11.92 4.86 -14.38
C SER A 96 11.75 3.35 -14.58
N LYS A 97 12.64 2.58 -13.97
CA LYS A 97 12.59 1.11 -13.93
C LYS A 97 11.73 0.58 -12.78
N GLN A 98 11.31 1.45 -11.86
CA GLN A 98 10.63 1.07 -10.63
C GLN A 98 9.13 1.30 -10.76
N ARG A 99 8.35 0.25 -10.51
CA ARG A 99 6.88 0.30 -10.50
C ARG A 99 6.32 -0.51 -9.35
N ILE A 100 5.18 -0.04 -8.84
CA ILE A 100 4.42 -0.71 -7.78
C ILE A 100 2.93 -0.60 -8.08
N THR A 101 2.16 -1.63 -7.71
CA THR A 101 0.70 -1.55 -7.81
C THR A 101 0.15 -0.54 -6.81
N ASN A 102 -0.78 0.31 -7.26
CA ASN A 102 -1.44 1.29 -6.40
C ASN A 102 -2.62 0.69 -5.60
N GLY A 103 -2.89 -0.61 -5.72
CA GLY A 103 -4.03 -1.27 -5.07
C GLY A 103 -5.39 -1.05 -5.75
N MET A 104 -5.45 -0.24 -6.81
CA MET A 104 -6.68 0.11 -7.54
C MET A 104 -6.61 -0.34 -9.01
N GLY A 105 -5.85 -1.40 -9.30
CA GLY A 105 -5.70 -1.94 -10.65
C GLY A 105 -4.77 -1.16 -11.58
N LYS A 106 -4.12 -0.08 -11.10
CA LYS A 106 -3.12 0.69 -11.84
C LYS A 106 -1.73 0.57 -11.18
N PHE A 107 -0.71 1.18 -11.79
CA PHE A 107 0.67 1.16 -11.31
C PHE A 107 1.21 2.57 -11.12
N ASN A 108 1.88 2.81 -10.00
CA ASN A 108 2.71 3.99 -9.75
C ASN A 108 4.16 3.66 -10.12
N ASN A 109 4.92 4.67 -10.54
CA ASN A 109 6.36 4.65 -10.33
C ASN A 109 6.66 4.96 -8.86
N TYR A 110 7.78 4.47 -8.35
CA TYR A 110 8.20 4.79 -6.99
C TYR A 110 9.71 4.95 -6.93
N PHE A 111 10.18 5.68 -5.92
CA PHE A 111 11.60 5.80 -5.63
C PHE A 111 11.85 5.93 -4.13
N ARG A 112 13.11 5.73 -3.76
CA ARG A 112 13.60 5.84 -2.39
C ARG A 112 14.78 6.78 -2.38
N MET A 113 14.77 7.70 -1.42
CA MET A 113 15.96 8.48 -1.09
C MET A 113 17.02 7.59 -0.41
N PRO A 114 18.31 7.99 -0.37
CA PRO A 114 19.41 7.09 -0.05
C PRO A 114 19.33 6.39 1.31
N ASP A 115 18.72 7.05 2.30
CA ASP A 115 18.62 6.56 3.67
C ASP A 115 17.24 5.93 3.96
N ALA A 116 16.37 5.81 2.94
CA ALA A 116 15.02 5.30 3.11
C ALA A 116 15.05 3.81 3.46
N PRO A 117 14.43 3.39 4.58
CA PRO A 117 14.56 2.03 5.07
C PRO A 117 13.93 1.04 4.09
N ALA A 118 14.74 0.10 3.60
CA ALA A 118 14.25 -1.06 2.88
C ALA A 118 13.93 -2.18 3.87
N THR A 119 12.65 -2.35 4.24
CA THR A 119 12.25 -3.53 5.01
C THR A 119 12.26 -4.78 4.14
N ARG A 120 12.64 -5.93 4.73
CA ARG A 120 12.51 -7.25 4.11
C ARG A 120 11.44 -8.11 4.79
N LEU A 121 10.67 -7.53 5.71
CA LEU A 121 9.66 -8.27 6.50
C LEU A 121 8.55 -8.90 5.65
N PHE A 122 8.29 -8.37 4.44
CA PHE A 122 7.33 -8.98 3.51
C PHE A 122 7.87 -10.21 2.77
N LYS A 123 9.18 -10.51 2.88
CA LYS A 123 9.79 -11.69 2.28
C LYS A 123 9.64 -12.88 3.21
N VAL A 124 9.43 -14.05 2.63
CA VAL A 124 9.46 -15.31 3.37
C VAL A 124 10.89 -15.55 3.87
N SER A 125 11.07 -15.63 5.19
CA SER A 125 12.33 -16.04 5.79
C SER A 125 12.42 -17.56 5.84
N LYS A 126 13.60 -18.10 5.50
CA LYS A 126 13.86 -19.54 5.59
C LYS A 126 14.21 -19.91 7.03
N GLY A 127 13.78 -21.08 7.47
CA GLY A 127 14.16 -21.64 8.77
C GLY A 127 13.44 -21.05 9.98
N ILE A 128 12.42 -20.20 9.77
CA ILE A 128 11.54 -19.74 10.86
C ILE A 128 10.22 -20.52 10.84
N PRO A 129 9.60 -20.77 12.01
CA PRO A 129 8.22 -21.25 12.08
C PRO A 129 7.28 -20.30 11.34
N GLN A 130 6.30 -20.86 10.63
CA GLN A 130 5.32 -20.10 9.86
C GLN A 130 3.92 -20.38 10.38
N GLY A 131 3.12 -19.34 10.51
CA GLY A 131 1.71 -19.46 10.83
C GLY A 131 0.91 -20.10 9.70
N LYS A 132 -0.28 -20.58 10.06
CA LYS A 132 -1.20 -21.24 9.14
C LYS A 132 -2.30 -20.29 8.72
N ILE A 133 -2.53 -20.18 7.42
CA ILE A 133 -3.64 -19.40 6.86
C ILE A 133 -4.76 -20.35 6.44
N THR A 134 -5.98 -20.09 6.89
CA THR A 134 -7.20 -20.77 6.46
C THR A 134 -8.14 -19.76 5.82
N LYS A 135 -8.94 -20.20 4.85
CA LYS A 135 -9.87 -19.36 4.09
C LYS A 135 -11.29 -19.79 4.38
N HIS A 136 -12.12 -18.81 4.69
CA HIS A 136 -13.51 -18.99 5.11
C HIS A 136 -14.43 -18.06 4.31
N GLU A 137 -15.73 -18.32 4.38
CA GLU A 137 -16.77 -17.47 3.82
C GLU A 137 -17.92 -17.34 4.83
N ILE A 138 -18.18 -16.09 5.25
CA ILE A 138 -19.36 -15.75 6.06
C ILE A 138 -20.51 -15.35 5.13
N LYS A 139 -21.74 -15.66 5.53
CA LYS A 139 -22.96 -15.35 4.77
C LYS A 139 -24.00 -14.71 5.68
N HIS A 140 -24.57 -13.60 5.26
CA HIS A 140 -25.63 -12.89 5.95
C HIS A 140 -26.26 -11.84 5.04
N ASP A 141 -27.57 -11.92 4.79
CA ASP A 141 -28.23 -11.08 3.76
C ASP A 141 -28.38 -9.61 4.15
N LEU A 142 -28.54 -9.33 5.46
CA LEU A 142 -28.68 -7.95 5.96
C LEU A 142 -27.36 -7.27 6.30
N LEU A 143 -26.45 -7.96 6.99
CA LEU A 143 -25.20 -7.38 7.50
C LEU A 143 -24.08 -7.31 6.47
N LEU A 144 -24.16 -8.09 5.38
CA LEU A 144 -23.12 -8.13 4.36
C LEU A 144 -23.68 -7.66 3.02
N MET A 145 -23.01 -6.68 2.40
CA MET A 145 -23.34 -6.31 1.04
C MET A 145 -23.04 -7.49 0.10
N LYS A 146 -24.02 -7.83 -0.74
CA LYS A 146 -24.05 -9.04 -1.60
C LYS A 146 -24.16 -10.36 -0.83
N GLY A 147 -24.54 -10.33 0.45
CA GLY A 147 -24.91 -11.49 1.26
C GLY A 147 -23.76 -12.39 1.72
N LYS A 148 -22.51 -12.11 1.31
CA LYS A 148 -21.35 -12.95 1.68
C LYS A 148 -20.03 -12.22 1.68
N ARG A 149 -19.10 -12.68 2.53
CA ARG A 149 -17.73 -12.14 2.58
C ARG A 149 -16.68 -13.23 2.82
N LYS A 150 -15.55 -13.10 2.13
CA LYS A 150 -14.37 -13.94 2.37
C LYS A 150 -13.61 -13.42 3.59
N VAL A 151 -13.18 -14.35 4.44
CA VAL A 151 -12.33 -14.06 5.59
C VAL A 151 -11.14 -15.01 5.54
N TRP A 152 -9.94 -14.49 5.78
CA TRP A 152 -8.74 -15.30 5.96
C TRP A 152 -8.30 -15.23 7.40
N LEU A 153 -8.22 -16.39 8.05
CA LEU A 153 -7.74 -16.49 9.42
C LEU A 153 -6.30 -16.95 9.42
N TYR A 154 -5.44 -16.24 10.13
CA TYR A 154 -4.05 -16.61 10.36
C TYR A 154 -3.88 -17.03 11.82
N ALA A 155 -3.38 -18.26 12.02
CA ALA A 155 -2.95 -18.77 13.31
C ALA A 155 -1.42 -18.67 13.39
N PRO A 156 -0.85 -17.94 14.37
CA PRO A 156 0.61 -17.91 14.57
C PRO A 156 1.13 -19.31 14.95
N PRO A 157 2.44 -19.57 14.77
CA PRO A 157 3.04 -20.90 15.00
C PRO A 157 3.25 -21.21 16.49
N VAL A 158 2.22 -21.00 17.33
CA VAL A 158 2.22 -21.27 18.77
C VAL A 158 1.00 -22.08 19.18
N LYS A 159 1.07 -22.74 20.34
CA LYS A 159 -0.02 -23.58 20.85
C LYS A 159 -0.88 -22.91 21.92
N HIS A 160 -0.38 -21.86 22.58
CA HIS A 160 -1.12 -21.14 23.62
C HIS A 160 -2.11 -20.13 23.00
N PRO A 161 -3.14 -19.70 23.76
CA PRO A 161 -4.08 -18.69 23.30
C PRO A 161 -3.38 -17.35 23.01
N VAL A 162 -3.77 -16.65 21.94
CA VAL A 162 -3.17 -15.39 21.50
C VAL A 162 -4.19 -14.26 21.34
N PRO A 163 -3.77 -12.99 21.39
CA PRO A 163 -4.59 -11.86 20.97
C PRO A 163 -5.02 -11.96 19.50
N LEU A 164 -6.08 -11.23 19.14
CA LEU A 164 -6.62 -11.15 17.77
C LEU A 164 -6.43 -9.74 17.20
N LEU A 165 -5.96 -9.65 15.96
CA LEU A 165 -6.02 -8.44 15.15
C LEU A 165 -7.05 -8.63 14.03
N LEU A 166 -8.17 -7.90 14.10
CA LEU A 166 -9.09 -7.77 12.97
C LEU A 166 -8.44 -6.89 11.91
N VAL A 167 -8.45 -7.32 10.65
CA VAL A 167 -7.81 -6.60 9.54
C VAL A 167 -8.80 -6.39 8.41
N TYR A 168 -9.19 -5.13 8.17
CA TYR A 168 -10.00 -4.75 7.01
C TYR A 168 -9.19 -4.83 5.71
N ASP A 169 -9.87 -4.87 4.56
CA ASP A 169 -9.22 -5.06 3.24
C ASP A 169 -8.35 -6.33 3.17
N GLY A 170 -8.85 -7.41 3.75
CA GLY A 170 -8.08 -8.62 4.06
C GLY A 170 -7.32 -9.23 2.90
N LYS A 171 -7.85 -9.21 1.67
CA LYS A 171 -7.11 -9.71 0.49
C LYS A 171 -5.89 -8.85 0.16
N ASP A 172 -5.96 -7.54 0.36
CA ASP A 172 -4.84 -6.63 0.10
C ASP A 172 -3.76 -6.80 1.15
N TYR A 173 -4.13 -6.89 2.43
CA TYR A 173 -3.16 -7.22 3.49
C TYR A 173 -2.53 -8.60 3.30
N LEU A 174 -3.32 -9.59 2.89
CA LEU A 174 -2.82 -10.93 2.60
C LEU A 174 -1.88 -10.96 1.37
N LYS A 175 -2.30 -10.37 0.25
CA LYS A 175 -1.62 -10.57 -1.05
C LYS A 175 -0.65 -9.47 -1.42
N ARG A 176 -0.99 -8.21 -1.16
CA ARG A 176 -0.17 -7.04 -1.52
C ARG A 176 0.79 -6.70 -0.38
N ALA A 177 0.29 -6.51 0.84
CA ALA A 177 1.12 -6.13 1.98
C ALA A 177 1.97 -7.30 2.53
N LYS A 178 1.54 -8.56 2.31
CA LYS A 178 2.17 -9.77 2.86
C LYS A 178 2.18 -9.76 4.40
N LEU A 179 1.05 -9.34 4.98
CA LEU A 179 0.93 -9.18 6.43
C LEU A 179 1.26 -10.46 7.22
N PRO A 180 0.81 -11.67 6.83
CA PRO A 180 1.21 -12.89 7.53
C PRO A 180 2.73 -13.10 7.57
N GLN A 181 3.43 -12.82 6.48
CA GLN A 181 4.90 -12.93 6.43
C GLN A 181 5.59 -11.89 7.32
N ILE A 182 5.04 -10.67 7.37
CA ILE A 182 5.53 -9.62 8.27
C ILE A 182 5.37 -10.07 9.72
N VAL A 183 4.19 -10.60 10.09
CA VAL A 183 3.90 -11.08 11.43
C VAL A 183 4.80 -12.25 11.81
N ASP A 184 4.94 -13.28 10.96
CA ASP A 184 5.87 -14.40 11.16
C ASP A 184 7.30 -13.90 11.46
N ASN A 185 7.79 -12.97 10.62
CA ASN A 185 9.14 -12.43 10.76
C ASN A 185 9.32 -11.60 12.03
N LEU A 186 8.32 -10.83 12.44
CA LEU A 186 8.39 -10.02 13.65
C LEU A 186 8.33 -10.88 14.92
N ILE A 187 7.50 -11.93 14.92
CA ILE A 187 7.45 -12.93 16.00
C ILE A 187 8.80 -13.64 16.11
N ALA A 188 9.34 -14.13 14.98
CA ALA A 188 10.63 -14.82 14.96
C ALA A 188 11.80 -13.92 15.40
N GLN A 189 11.69 -12.60 15.20
CA GLN A 189 12.66 -11.60 15.68
C GLN A 189 12.45 -11.18 17.14
N GLY A 190 11.41 -11.67 17.82
CA GLY A 190 11.05 -11.24 19.18
C GLY A 190 10.63 -9.78 19.27
N LYS A 191 10.16 -9.18 18.17
CA LYS A 191 9.73 -7.77 18.13
C LYS A 191 8.27 -7.57 18.48
N ILE A 192 7.46 -8.62 18.36
CA ILE A 192 6.07 -8.65 18.78
C ILE A 192 5.78 -9.99 19.44
N GLU A 193 4.82 -10.00 20.36
CA GLU A 193 4.21 -11.23 20.84
C GLU A 193 3.37 -11.90 19.72
N PRO A 194 3.19 -13.23 19.75
CA PRO A 194 2.32 -13.93 18.82
C PRO A 194 0.89 -13.35 18.79
N VAL A 195 0.37 -13.10 17.59
CA VAL A 195 -0.96 -12.54 17.36
C VAL A 195 -1.65 -13.27 16.21
N ALA A 196 -2.93 -13.58 16.36
CA ALA A 196 -3.76 -14.11 15.28
C ALA A 196 -4.37 -12.99 14.43
N LEU A 197 -4.64 -13.26 13.15
CA LEU A 197 -5.27 -12.27 12.26
C LEU A 197 -6.61 -12.77 11.74
N ALA A 198 -7.63 -11.91 11.78
CA ALA A 198 -8.87 -12.09 11.03
C ALA A 198 -8.93 -11.06 9.88
N MET A 199 -8.47 -11.46 8.70
CA MET A 199 -8.41 -10.61 7.52
C MET A 199 -9.73 -10.68 6.74
N VAL A 200 -10.59 -9.67 6.89
CA VAL A 200 -11.91 -9.59 6.26
C VAL A 200 -11.85 -8.83 4.94
N GLN A 201 -12.36 -9.45 3.86
CA GLN A 201 -12.47 -8.78 2.56
C GLN A 201 -13.44 -7.58 2.64
N HIS A 202 -13.30 -6.58 1.75
CA HIS A 202 -14.28 -5.51 1.59
C HIS A 202 -15.36 -5.83 0.53
N ALA A 203 -16.49 -5.11 0.53
CA ALA A 203 -17.60 -5.17 -0.44
C ALA A 203 -17.34 -4.67 -1.87
N GLU A 204 -16.09 -4.67 -2.34
CA GLU A 204 -15.72 -4.06 -3.63
C GLU A 204 -16.23 -2.60 -3.70
N ARG A 205 -17.12 -2.27 -4.64
CA ARG A 205 -17.77 -0.94 -4.74
C ARG A 205 -18.53 -0.55 -3.47
N GLY A 206 -19.00 -1.52 -2.70
CA GLY A 206 -19.68 -1.30 -1.42
C GLY A 206 -18.74 -1.05 -0.25
N ARG A 207 -17.40 -1.06 -0.43
CA ARG A 207 -16.43 -0.84 0.65
C ARG A 207 -16.73 0.40 1.47
N PHE A 208 -17.00 1.52 0.78
CA PHE A 208 -17.30 2.78 1.45
C PHE A 208 -18.59 2.70 2.26
N THR A 209 -19.62 2.02 1.77
CA THR A 209 -20.87 1.83 2.51
C THR A 209 -20.68 0.89 3.71
N GLU A 210 -19.99 -0.24 3.53
CA GLU A 210 -19.78 -1.24 4.59
C GLU A 210 -18.90 -0.67 5.71
N TYR A 211 -17.81 0.05 5.38
CA TYR A 211 -16.82 0.48 6.38
C TYR A 211 -17.06 1.88 6.96
N ASN A 212 -18.06 2.64 6.49
CA ASN A 212 -18.34 4.01 6.96
C ASN A 212 -19.03 4.04 8.35
N ALA A 213 -18.36 3.48 9.36
CA ALA A 213 -18.74 3.48 10.78
C ALA A 213 -20.23 3.14 11.03
N SER A 214 -20.80 2.23 10.24
CA SER A 214 -22.20 1.83 10.36
C SER A 214 -22.41 0.78 11.44
N GLU A 215 -23.61 0.73 12.03
CA GLU A 215 -23.99 -0.37 12.94
C GLU A 215 -23.87 -1.74 12.25
N ALA A 216 -24.14 -1.80 10.95
CA ALA A 216 -23.95 -3.01 10.16
C ALA A 216 -22.49 -3.49 10.16
N CYS A 217 -21.51 -2.56 10.12
CA CYS A 217 -20.10 -2.90 10.25
C CYS A 217 -19.79 -3.52 11.62
N LEU A 218 -20.28 -2.88 12.69
CA LEU A 218 -20.10 -3.36 14.06
C LEU A 218 -20.74 -4.74 14.25
N LEU A 219 -21.96 -4.94 13.74
CA LEU A 219 -22.67 -6.21 13.80
C LEU A 219 -21.99 -7.28 12.94
N MET A 220 -21.47 -6.95 11.75
CA MET A 220 -20.65 -7.87 10.97
C MET A 220 -19.45 -8.36 11.79
N VAL A 221 -18.74 -7.45 12.46
CA VAL A 221 -17.58 -7.82 13.29
C VAL A 221 -18.01 -8.71 14.45
N THR A 222 -18.95 -8.23 15.26
CA THR A 222 -19.31 -8.85 16.53
C THR A 222 -20.12 -10.13 16.39
N GLN A 223 -21.00 -10.21 15.38
CA GLN A 223 -21.91 -11.35 15.18
C GLN A 223 -21.38 -12.38 14.17
N LEU A 224 -20.48 -11.99 13.27
CA LEU A 224 -20.02 -12.90 12.19
C LEU A 224 -18.52 -13.20 12.30
N ILE A 225 -17.68 -12.16 12.40
CA ILE A 225 -16.22 -12.34 12.31
C ILE A 225 -15.64 -12.88 13.61
N LEU A 226 -15.99 -12.31 14.76
CA LEU A 226 -15.48 -12.76 16.06
C LEU A 226 -15.90 -14.20 16.39
N PRO A 227 -17.16 -14.64 16.15
CA PRO A 227 -17.54 -16.04 16.34
C PRO A 227 -16.75 -16.99 15.43
N LEU A 228 -16.61 -16.66 14.14
CA LEU A 228 -15.79 -17.45 13.20
C LEU A 228 -14.34 -17.55 13.66
N ALA A 229 -13.76 -16.44 14.13
CA ALA A 229 -12.39 -16.42 14.64
C ALA A 229 -12.25 -17.32 15.87
N LYS A 230 -13.18 -17.23 16.84
CA LYS A 230 -13.20 -18.06 18.05
C LYS A 230 -13.35 -19.55 17.75
N GLU A 231 -14.12 -19.91 16.71
CA GLU A 231 -14.31 -21.31 16.29
C GLU A 231 -13.01 -21.93 15.72
N HIS A 232 -12.20 -21.14 15.02
CA HIS A 232 -11.08 -21.66 14.24
C HIS A 232 -9.68 -21.30 14.77
N LEU A 233 -9.58 -20.44 15.78
CA LEU A 233 -8.32 -19.96 16.34
C LEU A 233 -8.28 -20.17 17.86
N ASN A 234 -7.08 -20.43 18.40
CA ASN A 234 -6.86 -20.44 19.83
C ASN A 234 -6.64 -19.01 20.33
N LEU A 235 -7.72 -18.34 20.74
CA LEU A 235 -7.71 -16.94 21.15
C LEU A 235 -7.80 -16.80 22.67
N VAL A 236 -7.15 -15.78 23.22
CA VAL A 236 -7.38 -15.37 24.62
C VAL A 236 -8.85 -14.99 24.82
N ASP A 237 -9.37 -15.25 26.01
CA ASP A 237 -10.73 -14.84 26.35
C ASP A 237 -10.77 -13.32 26.59
N VAL A 238 -11.37 -12.60 25.64
CA VAL A 238 -11.45 -11.13 25.68
C VAL A 238 -12.30 -10.61 26.83
N GLU A 239 -13.23 -11.40 27.38
CA GLU A 239 -14.01 -11.02 28.56
C GLU A 239 -13.16 -11.03 29.83
N GLN A 240 -12.17 -11.92 29.88
CA GLN A 240 -11.21 -12.00 30.98
C GLN A 240 -10.00 -11.08 30.77
N GLN A 241 -9.69 -10.74 29.52
CA GLN A 241 -8.55 -9.89 29.14
C GLN A 241 -9.01 -8.77 28.20
N PRO A 242 -9.74 -7.76 28.70
CA PRO A 242 -10.18 -6.64 27.90
C PRO A 242 -8.98 -5.90 27.29
N GLY A 243 -9.09 -5.50 26.02
CA GLY A 243 -8.01 -4.86 25.28
C GLY A 243 -7.04 -5.82 24.59
N ALA A 244 -7.22 -7.14 24.72
CA ALA A 244 -6.41 -8.12 23.99
C ALA A 244 -6.66 -8.15 22.48
N TYR A 245 -7.76 -7.57 22.00
CA TYR A 245 -8.08 -7.54 20.57
C TYR A 245 -7.85 -6.14 19.99
N GLY A 246 -7.27 -6.10 18.79
CA GLY A 246 -7.03 -4.87 18.03
C GLY A 246 -7.76 -4.87 16.69
N VAL A 247 -7.83 -3.68 16.08
CA VAL A 247 -8.37 -3.48 14.73
C VAL A 247 -7.32 -2.75 13.88
N LEU A 248 -7.14 -3.19 12.65
CA LEU A 248 -6.23 -2.62 11.67
C LEU A 248 -6.97 -2.37 10.35
N GLY A 249 -6.78 -1.18 9.81
CA GLY A 249 -7.26 -0.79 8.50
C GLY A 249 -6.56 0.46 7.98
N ALA A 250 -6.81 0.79 6.71
CA ALA A 250 -6.24 1.94 6.06
C ALA A 250 -7.32 2.75 5.35
N SER A 251 -7.24 4.08 5.46
CA SER A 251 -8.23 5.01 4.92
C SER A 251 -9.62 4.74 5.51
N MET A 252 -10.55 4.16 4.75
CA MET A 252 -11.90 3.87 5.24
C MET A 252 -11.98 2.64 6.16
N GLY A 253 -11.00 1.73 6.07
CA GLY A 253 -10.93 0.56 6.94
C GLY A 253 -10.26 0.89 8.25
#